data_AF-A0A3M2J452-F1
#
_entry.id   AF-A0A3M2J452-F1
#
_cell.length_a   1.000
_cell.length_b   1.000
_cell.length_c   1.000
_cell.angle_alpha   90.00
_cell.angle_beta   90.00
_cell.angle_gamma   90.00
#
_symmetry.space_group_name_H-M   'P 1'
#
loop_
_entity.id
_entity.type
_entity.pdbx_description
1 polymer ?
#
loop_
_entity_poly.entity_id
_entity_poly.type
_entity_poly.pdbx_seq_one_letter_code
_entity_poly.pdbx_strand_id
1 'polypeptide(L)'
;MPFLAPTADPTEHGLGVALDDQPAPDGTTTLYLVRHGRTEHNSAGLLQGWSDSPLTEDGLVGVRTTAQVLAGRTFAAAYASPAGRTVATARELLEPHPGVGLTCDDGLREMHFGDLESQPESALRALGDPVTLFGGVLTGTYEGFPGAERTTDYLARVADAFGRIEREHAGGGDVLVVSHGITLLAYLAMAGTVPMEPLANASVSTVRIDPDGGRTVHVFGYDPAGQGAVGMPVPDTEQPVRSPERPEV
;
A
#
# COMPACT_ATOMS: atom_id res chain seq x y z
N MET A 1 1.66 24.65 5.84
CA MET A 1 0.64 24.23 4.86
C MET A 1 -0.48 23.57 5.64
N PRO A 2 -1.64 24.20 5.86
CA PRO A 2 -2.76 23.49 6.49
C PRO A 2 -3.51 22.72 5.40
N PHE A 3 -3.99 21.53 5.71
CA PHE A 3 -5.31 20.97 5.34
C PHE A 3 -5.26 19.45 5.45
N LEU A 4 -5.67 18.94 6.61
CA LEU A 4 -6.36 17.67 6.74
C LEU A 4 -7.59 17.99 7.59
N ALA A 5 -8.74 18.10 6.94
CA ALA A 5 -10.02 18.13 7.63
C ALA A 5 -10.39 16.69 8.04
N PRO A 6 -11.10 16.49 9.16
CA PRO A 6 -11.46 15.15 9.61
C PRO A 6 -12.59 14.58 8.74
N THR A 7 -12.37 13.32 8.32
CA THR A 7 -13.33 12.30 7.85
C THR A 7 -14.36 12.77 6.81
N ALA A 8 -14.03 12.56 5.54
CA ALA A 8 -15.03 12.47 4.47
C ALA A 8 -15.60 11.04 4.40
N ASP A 9 -16.89 10.96 4.10
CA ASP A 9 -17.64 9.74 3.84
C ASP A 9 -16.99 8.98 2.65
N PRO A 10 -16.67 7.67 2.77
CA PRO A 10 -16.01 6.90 1.72
C PRO A 10 -16.79 6.85 0.40
N THR A 11 -18.07 7.23 0.40
CA THR A 11 -18.90 7.30 -0.80
C THR A 11 -18.71 8.57 -1.64
N GLU A 12 -18.08 9.64 -1.11
CA GLU A 12 -17.96 10.93 -1.83
C GLU A 12 -16.81 10.98 -2.87
N HIS A 13 -15.90 10.00 -2.87
CA HIS A 13 -14.77 9.95 -3.82
C HIS A 13 -14.85 8.83 -4.87
N GLY A 14 -15.96 8.09 -4.95
CA GLY A 14 -16.15 7.10 -6.01
C GLY A 14 -15.11 5.97 -6.02
N LEU A 15 -14.52 5.64 -4.87
CA LEU A 15 -13.60 4.51 -4.73
C LEU A 15 -14.35 3.21 -5.05
N GLY A 16 -14.00 2.59 -6.18
CA GLY A 16 -14.65 1.37 -6.64
C GLY A 16 -14.31 0.16 -5.79
N VAL A 17 -15.31 -0.69 -5.52
CA VAL A 17 -15.13 -2.04 -4.95
C VAL A 17 -14.75 -3.09 -5.99
N ALA A 18 -14.42 -2.65 -7.21
CA ALA A 18 -14.02 -3.47 -8.35
C ALA A 18 -13.08 -2.65 -9.22
N LEU A 19 -12.25 -3.34 -10.03
CA LEU A 19 -11.44 -2.66 -11.04
C LEU A 19 -12.35 -2.08 -12.13
N ASP A 20 -12.01 -0.89 -12.61
CA ASP A 20 -12.68 -0.31 -13.77
C ASP A 20 -12.25 -1.05 -15.04
N ASP A 21 -13.21 -1.62 -15.76
CA ASP A 21 -12.99 -2.31 -17.04
C ASP A 21 -12.91 -1.36 -18.22
N GLN A 22 -13.12 -0.06 -18.02
CA GLN A 22 -12.95 0.92 -19.08
C GLN A 22 -11.47 1.20 -19.37
N PRO A 23 -11.08 1.28 -20.65
CA PRO A 23 -9.75 1.74 -21.01
C PRO A 23 -9.55 3.17 -20.55
N ALA A 24 -8.37 3.46 -20.01
CA ALA A 24 -8.02 4.81 -19.59
C ALA A 24 -8.04 5.76 -20.81
N PRO A 25 -8.40 7.05 -20.64
CA PRO A 25 -8.38 8.02 -21.73
C PRO A 25 -7.01 8.10 -22.41
N ASP A 26 -7.00 8.41 -23.72
CA ASP A 26 -5.77 8.58 -24.48
C ASP A 26 -4.81 9.58 -23.81
N GLY A 27 -3.52 9.24 -23.77
CA GLY A 27 -2.48 10.08 -23.18
C GLY A 27 -2.41 10.04 -21.65
N THR A 28 -3.19 9.17 -21.00
CA THR A 28 -3.07 8.90 -19.55
C THR A 28 -2.20 7.67 -19.26
N THR A 29 -1.74 7.56 -18.02
CA THR A 29 -1.04 6.39 -17.48
C THR A 29 -1.79 5.88 -16.27
N THR A 30 -1.98 4.58 -16.14
CA THR A 30 -2.60 4.00 -14.94
C THR A 30 -1.59 3.12 -14.20
N LEU A 31 -1.29 3.46 -12.95
CA LEU A 31 -0.50 2.58 -12.09
C LEU A 31 -1.43 1.59 -11.38
N TYR A 32 -1.18 0.30 -11.56
CA TYR A 32 -1.82 -0.78 -10.83
C TYR A 32 -0.92 -1.17 -9.67
N LEU A 33 -1.30 -0.75 -8.48
CA LEU A 33 -0.55 -0.89 -7.25
C LEU A 33 -0.99 -2.15 -6.52
N VAL A 34 -0.12 -3.16 -6.43
CA VAL A 34 -0.45 -4.42 -5.76
C VAL A 34 0.40 -4.62 -4.51
N ARG A 35 -0.26 -4.79 -3.36
CA ARG A 35 0.44 -5.21 -2.13
C ARG A 35 0.87 -6.66 -2.28
N HIS A 36 2.07 -7.02 -1.84
CA HIS A 36 2.51 -8.41 -1.82
C HIS A 36 1.49 -9.37 -1.16
N GLY A 37 1.52 -10.64 -1.58
CA GLY A 37 0.74 -11.71 -0.98
C GLY A 37 1.07 -11.94 0.50
N ARG A 38 0.21 -12.68 1.21
CA ARG A 38 0.42 -13.00 2.62
C ARG A 38 1.69 -13.82 2.82
N THR A 39 2.48 -13.47 3.85
CA THR A 39 3.73 -14.14 4.19
C THR A 39 3.66 -14.89 5.53
N GLU A 40 4.68 -15.69 5.84
CA GLU A 40 4.81 -16.35 7.14
C GLU A 40 4.87 -15.33 8.29
N HIS A 41 5.61 -14.22 8.13
CA HIS A 41 5.62 -13.15 9.13
C HIS A 41 4.27 -12.47 9.29
N ASN A 42 3.47 -12.30 8.22
CA ASN A 42 2.10 -11.81 8.37
C ASN A 42 1.26 -12.77 9.23
N SER A 43 1.33 -14.08 8.95
CA SER A 43 0.60 -15.09 9.72
C SER A 43 1.05 -15.16 11.19
N ALA A 44 2.30 -14.81 11.47
CA ALA A 44 2.86 -14.74 12.82
C ALA A 44 2.65 -13.38 13.51
N GLY A 45 2.08 -12.38 12.83
CA GLY A 45 1.89 -11.03 13.37
C GLY A 45 3.22 -10.31 13.67
N LEU A 46 4.22 -10.47 12.79
CA LEU A 46 5.54 -9.86 12.92
C LEU A 46 5.70 -8.69 11.94
N LEU A 47 6.33 -7.60 12.40
CA LEU A 47 6.68 -6.45 11.59
C LEU A 47 7.75 -6.85 10.57
N GLN A 48 7.47 -6.60 9.30
CA GLN A 48 8.34 -7.08 8.22
C GLN A 48 9.32 -6.06 7.69
N GLY A 49 8.95 -4.78 7.54
CA GLY A 49 9.80 -3.74 6.94
C GLY A 49 10.75 -4.28 5.88
N TRP A 50 12.05 -4.31 6.19
CA TRP A 50 13.09 -4.88 5.34
C TRP A 50 13.43 -6.34 5.64
N SER A 51 13.03 -6.87 6.79
CA SER A 51 12.97 -8.31 7.01
C SER A 51 12.09 -8.97 5.96
N ASP A 52 12.40 -10.23 5.64
CA ASP A 52 11.65 -10.95 4.61
C ASP A 52 11.30 -12.35 5.07
N SER A 53 10.18 -12.83 4.56
CA SER A 53 9.70 -14.19 4.76
C SER A 53 8.92 -14.62 3.51
N PRO A 54 8.92 -15.92 3.18
CA PRO A 54 8.25 -16.38 1.98
C PRO A 54 6.73 -16.14 2.05
N LEU A 55 6.09 -16.10 0.87
CA LEU A 55 4.65 -16.16 0.78
C LEU A 55 4.15 -17.48 1.41
N THR A 56 3.01 -17.44 2.10
CA THR A 56 2.33 -18.69 2.50
C THR A 56 1.63 -19.31 1.28
N GLU A 57 1.25 -20.58 1.38
CA GLU A 57 0.44 -21.23 0.34
C GLU A 57 -0.88 -20.47 0.10
N ASP A 58 -1.60 -20.10 1.17
CA ASP A 58 -2.81 -19.29 1.06
C ASP A 58 -2.54 -17.90 0.46
N GLY A 59 -1.40 -17.30 0.78
CA GLY A 59 -0.96 -16.03 0.20
C GLY A 59 -0.71 -16.15 -1.31
N LEU A 60 -0.10 -17.25 -1.74
CA LEU A 60 0.14 -17.56 -3.14
C LEU A 60 -1.17 -17.79 -3.91
N VAL A 61 -2.14 -18.49 -3.32
CA VAL A 61 -3.50 -18.62 -3.87
C VAL A 61 -4.13 -17.24 -4.06
N GLY A 62 -4.03 -16.36 -3.06
CA GLY A 62 -4.55 -14.99 -3.16
C GLY A 62 -3.92 -14.20 -4.30
N VAL A 63 -2.60 -14.26 -4.44
CA VAL A 63 -1.88 -13.61 -5.55
C VAL A 63 -2.35 -14.15 -6.90
N ARG A 64 -2.55 -15.47 -7.04
CA ARG A 64 -3.04 -16.08 -8.29
C ARG A 64 -4.46 -15.65 -8.63
N THR A 65 -5.33 -15.47 -7.65
CA THR A 65 -6.66 -14.88 -7.86
C THR A 65 -6.54 -13.46 -8.39
N THR A 66 -5.66 -12.63 -7.80
CA THR A 66 -5.39 -11.28 -8.31
C THR A 66 -4.81 -11.32 -9.73
N ALA A 67 -3.92 -12.27 -10.04
CA ALA A 67 -3.36 -12.44 -11.38
C ALA A 67 -4.45 -12.73 -12.43
N GLN A 68 -5.44 -13.57 -12.10
CA GLN A 68 -6.57 -13.86 -12.99
C GLN A 68 -7.42 -12.63 -13.26
N VAL A 69 -7.64 -11.78 -12.25
CA VAL A 69 -8.37 -10.51 -12.40
C VAL A 69 -7.61 -9.55 -13.33
N LEU A 70 -6.28 -9.52 -13.23
CA LEU A 70 -5.43 -8.64 -14.04
C LEU A 70 -5.06 -9.21 -15.42
N ALA A 71 -5.35 -10.49 -15.69
CA ALA A 71 -4.90 -11.19 -16.90
C ALA A 71 -5.38 -10.54 -18.21
N GLY A 72 -6.52 -9.84 -18.19
CA GLY A 72 -7.04 -9.11 -19.35
C GLY A 72 -6.34 -7.78 -19.64
N ARG A 73 -5.46 -7.31 -18.73
CA ARG A 73 -4.76 -6.02 -18.87
C ARG A 73 -3.51 -6.16 -19.72
N THR A 74 -3.16 -5.07 -20.41
CA THR A 74 -1.90 -4.98 -21.16
C THR A 74 -1.00 -4.01 -20.44
N PHE A 75 0.01 -4.55 -19.73
CA PHE A 75 0.99 -3.74 -19.03
C PHE A 75 2.12 -3.33 -19.96
N ALA A 76 2.45 -2.05 -19.97
CA ALA A 76 3.63 -1.51 -20.66
C ALA A 76 4.93 -1.83 -19.91
N ALA A 77 4.86 -1.88 -18.58
CA ALA A 77 5.99 -2.21 -17.71
C ALA A 77 5.53 -2.78 -16.37
N ALA A 78 6.45 -3.44 -15.67
CA ALA A 78 6.24 -3.91 -14.32
C ALA A 78 7.42 -3.57 -13.42
N TYR A 79 7.11 -3.04 -12.24
CA TYR A 79 8.08 -2.71 -11.19
C TYR A 79 7.76 -3.47 -9.91
N ALA A 80 8.79 -3.82 -9.15
CA ALA A 80 8.62 -4.33 -7.81
C ALA A 80 9.67 -3.78 -6.86
N SER A 81 9.31 -3.75 -5.57
CA SER A 81 10.32 -3.75 -4.53
C SER A 81 11.24 -4.98 -4.67
N PRO A 82 12.54 -4.87 -4.34
CA PRO A 82 13.49 -5.99 -4.41
C PRO A 82 13.28 -7.07 -3.32
N ALA A 83 12.34 -6.90 -2.39
CA ALA A 83 12.06 -7.93 -1.39
C ALA A 83 11.57 -9.24 -2.05
N GLY A 84 11.96 -10.39 -1.50
CA GLY A 84 11.60 -11.69 -2.05
C GLY A 84 10.09 -11.88 -2.15
N ARG A 85 9.32 -11.46 -1.14
CA ARG A 85 7.84 -11.51 -1.16
C ARG A 85 7.18 -10.68 -2.27
N THR A 86 7.72 -9.51 -2.59
CA THR A 86 7.20 -8.65 -3.68
C THR A 86 7.61 -9.19 -5.04
N VAL A 87 8.85 -9.68 -5.18
CA VAL A 87 9.32 -10.33 -6.42
C VAL A 87 8.53 -11.61 -6.70
N ALA A 88 8.29 -12.45 -5.69
CA ALA A 88 7.46 -13.64 -5.82
C ALA A 88 6.03 -13.30 -6.24
N THR A 89 5.43 -12.28 -5.60
CA THR A 89 4.10 -11.77 -5.98
C THR A 89 4.08 -11.30 -7.43
N ALA A 90 5.04 -10.46 -7.83
CA ALA A 90 5.12 -9.92 -9.18
C ALA A 90 5.28 -11.00 -10.26
N ARG A 91 6.03 -12.06 -9.98
CA ARG A 91 6.20 -13.18 -10.92
C ARG A 91 4.89 -13.91 -11.20
N GLU A 92 4.08 -14.17 -10.18
CA GLU A 92 2.78 -14.81 -10.34
C GLU A 92 1.80 -13.88 -11.09
N LEU A 93 1.81 -12.59 -10.78
CA LEU A 93 1.00 -11.59 -11.49
C LEU A 93 1.38 -11.45 -12.96
N LEU A 94 2.64 -11.67 -13.32
CA LEU A 94 3.16 -11.54 -14.68
C LEU A 94 3.06 -12.80 -15.54
N GLU A 95 2.68 -13.94 -14.96
CA GLU A 95 2.53 -15.19 -15.71
C GLU A 95 1.60 -15.05 -16.94
N PRO A 96 0.45 -14.34 -16.86
CA PRO A 96 -0.42 -14.10 -18.00
C PRO A 96 0.09 -13.05 -19.00
N HIS A 97 1.20 -12.35 -18.71
CA HIS A 97 1.69 -11.20 -19.49
C HIS A 97 3.08 -11.49 -20.10
N PRO A 98 3.18 -12.46 -21.03
CA PRO A 98 4.44 -12.81 -21.64
C PRO A 98 5.02 -11.62 -22.40
N GLY A 99 6.27 -11.24 -22.08
CA GLY A 99 6.98 -10.13 -22.71
C GLY A 99 7.10 -8.87 -21.86
N VAL A 100 6.38 -8.79 -20.73
CA VAL A 100 6.56 -7.70 -19.76
C VAL A 100 7.70 -8.05 -18.81
N GLY A 101 8.80 -7.29 -18.87
CA GLY A 101 9.94 -7.45 -17.96
C GLY A 101 9.65 -6.89 -16.57
N LEU A 102 10.18 -7.54 -15.54
CA LEU A 102 10.12 -7.06 -14.16
C LEU A 102 11.38 -6.28 -13.79
N THR A 103 11.21 -5.00 -13.44
CA THR A 103 12.28 -4.14 -12.92
C THR A 103 12.18 -4.05 -11.39
N CYS A 104 13.27 -4.32 -10.68
CA CYS A 104 13.32 -4.10 -9.23
C CYS A 104 13.84 -2.69 -8.92
N ASP A 105 13.13 -1.93 -8.10
CA ASP A 105 13.53 -0.58 -7.66
C ASP A 105 13.60 -0.52 -6.13
N ASP A 106 14.78 -0.21 -5.58
CA ASP A 106 15.01 -0.04 -4.14
C ASP A 106 14.10 1.02 -3.52
N GLY A 107 13.68 2.01 -4.31
CA GLY A 107 12.74 3.05 -3.94
C GLY A 107 11.35 2.53 -3.55
N LEU A 108 10.98 1.32 -3.99
CA LEU A 108 9.72 0.67 -3.68
C LEU A 108 9.77 -0.22 -2.42
N ARG A 109 10.90 -0.30 -1.70
CA ARG A 109 10.98 -1.00 -0.40
C ARG A 109 10.05 -0.40 0.63
N GLU A 110 9.55 -1.29 1.50
CA GLU A 110 8.82 -0.90 2.71
C GLU A 110 9.65 0.03 3.59
N MET A 111 8.97 0.74 4.49
CA MET A 111 9.63 1.44 5.58
C MET A 111 10.53 0.47 6.37
N HIS A 112 11.79 0.85 6.60
CA HIS A 112 12.67 0.13 7.51
C HIS A 112 12.22 0.38 8.95
N PHE A 113 11.94 -0.68 9.71
CA PHE A 113 11.45 -0.56 11.09
C PHE A 113 12.55 -0.55 12.15
N GLY A 114 13.81 -0.67 11.76
CA GLY A 114 14.93 -0.59 12.70
C GLY A 114 14.91 -1.73 13.71
N ASP A 115 14.96 -1.38 14.98
CA ASP A 115 14.98 -2.35 16.08
C ASP A 115 13.65 -3.13 16.21
N LEU A 116 12.59 -2.68 15.53
CA LEU A 116 11.28 -3.34 15.50
C LEU A 116 11.16 -4.38 14.39
N GLU A 117 12.16 -4.52 13.52
CA GLU A 117 12.20 -5.54 12.47
C GLU A 117 12.03 -6.96 13.06
N SER A 118 11.13 -7.74 12.46
CA SER A 118 10.74 -9.08 12.92
C SER A 118 10.19 -9.16 14.35
N GLN A 119 9.92 -8.03 15.01
CA GLN A 119 9.24 -8.01 16.30
C GLN A 119 7.74 -8.19 16.14
N PRO A 120 7.03 -8.70 17.18
CA PRO A 120 5.57 -8.72 17.17
C PRO A 120 4.99 -7.34 16.91
N GLU A 121 3.90 -7.28 16.16
CA GLU A 121 3.12 -6.08 15.89
C GLU A 121 2.74 -5.32 17.18
N SER A 122 2.56 -6.03 18.31
CA SER A 122 2.32 -5.43 19.62
C SER A 122 3.45 -4.54 20.13
N ALA A 123 4.71 -4.76 19.69
CA ALA A 123 5.83 -3.89 20.02
C ALA A 123 5.65 -2.49 19.43
N LEU A 124 5.07 -2.38 18.23
CA LEU A 124 4.71 -1.09 17.63
C LEU A 124 3.57 -0.42 18.41
N ARG A 125 2.54 -1.18 18.84
CA ARG A 125 1.45 -0.62 19.68
C ARG A 125 1.94 -0.09 21.01
N ALA A 126 3.00 -0.69 21.56
CA ALA A 126 3.59 -0.22 22.80
C ALA A 126 4.24 1.17 22.67
N LEU A 127 4.58 1.60 21.44
CA LEU A 127 5.09 2.95 21.16
C LEU A 127 3.98 3.99 21.00
N GLY A 128 2.74 3.57 20.74
CA GLY A 128 1.60 4.45 20.57
C GLY A 128 0.47 3.85 19.75
N ASP A 129 -0.60 4.62 19.62
CA ASP A 129 -1.71 4.27 18.74
C ASP A 129 -1.24 4.18 17.27
N PRO A 130 -1.43 3.04 16.57
CA PRO A 130 -0.95 2.85 15.21
C PRO A 130 -1.49 3.88 14.21
N VAL A 131 -2.74 4.32 14.34
CA VAL A 131 -3.32 5.34 13.43
C VAL A 131 -2.57 6.65 13.57
N THR A 132 -2.29 7.06 14.80
CA THR A 132 -1.51 8.25 15.10
C THR A 132 -0.07 8.13 14.59
N LEU A 133 0.59 6.99 14.85
CA LEU A 133 1.96 6.75 14.40
C LEU A 133 2.07 6.77 12.87
N PHE A 134 1.22 6.00 12.17
CA PHE A 134 1.24 5.95 10.72
C PHE A 134 0.74 7.23 10.07
N GLY A 135 -0.26 7.90 10.63
CA GLY A 135 -0.66 9.25 10.20
C GLY A 135 0.51 10.24 10.35
N GLY A 136 1.28 10.12 11.44
CA GLY A 136 2.51 10.88 11.64
C GLY A 136 3.59 10.57 10.60
N VAL A 137 3.77 9.29 10.25
CA VAL A 137 4.68 8.86 9.17
C VAL A 137 4.23 9.44 7.83
N LEU A 138 2.96 9.29 7.44
CA LEU A 138 2.45 9.76 6.14
C LEU A 138 2.47 11.29 6.02
N THR A 139 2.36 12.02 7.13
CA THR A 139 2.43 13.49 7.16
C THR A 139 3.85 14.03 7.40
N GLY A 140 4.84 13.15 7.60
CA GLY A 140 6.20 13.55 7.93
C GLY A 140 6.37 14.21 9.30
N THR A 141 5.37 14.09 10.19
CA THR A 141 5.41 14.67 11.54
C THR A 141 5.98 13.72 12.59
N TYR A 142 6.15 12.44 12.23
CA TYR A 142 6.86 11.45 13.04
C TYR A 142 8.29 11.28 12.50
N GLU A 143 9.32 11.42 13.34
CA GLU A 143 10.71 11.42 12.88
C GLU A 143 11.18 10.05 12.36
N GLY A 144 10.72 8.97 12.99
CA GLY A 144 11.08 7.59 12.68
C GLY A 144 11.10 6.72 13.93
N PHE A 145 11.36 5.42 13.76
CA PHE A 145 11.52 4.47 14.86
C PHE A 145 13.00 4.31 15.25
N PRO A 146 13.32 3.81 16.47
CA PRO A 146 14.70 3.51 16.84
C PRO A 146 15.38 2.57 15.82
N GLY A 147 16.55 2.97 15.31
CA GLY A 147 17.29 2.22 14.29
C GLY A 147 16.67 2.20 12.89
N ALA A 148 15.54 2.89 12.68
CA ALA A 148 14.84 2.96 11.39
C ALA A 148 15.43 4.02 10.46
N GLU A 149 15.00 3.99 9.18
CA GLU A 149 15.17 5.15 8.31
C GLU A 149 14.32 6.33 8.82
N ARG A 150 14.77 7.57 8.60
CA ARG A 150 13.95 8.74 8.94
C ARG A 150 12.75 8.78 8.02
N THR A 151 11.59 9.11 8.58
CA THR A 151 10.33 9.22 7.83
C THR A 151 10.47 10.15 6.62
N THR A 152 11.18 11.27 6.75
CA THR A 152 11.38 12.21 5.65
C THR A 152 12.19 11.61 4.50
N ASP A 153 13.19 10.79 4.81
CA ASP A 153 14.03 10.13 3.80
C ASP A 153 13.24 9.01 3.11
N TYR A 154 12.45 8.26 3.90
CA TYR A 154 11.49 7.28 3.39
C TYR A 154 10.49 7.90 2.42
N LEU A 155 9.77 8.95 2.83
CA LEU A 155 8.77 9.63 1.98
C LEU A 155 9.41 10.22 0.73
N ALA A 156 10.59 10.83 0.84
CA ALA A 156 11.31 11.37 -0.30
C ALA A 156 11.68 10.27 -1.30
N ARG A 157 12.21 9.13 -0.82
CA ARG A 157 12.55 7.98 -1.65
C ARG A 157 11.32 7.40 -2.37
N VAL A 158 10.19 7.29 -1.67
CA VAL A 158 8.92 6.81 -2.25
C VAL A 158 8.43 7.78 -3.33
N ALA A 159 8.38 9.09 -3.03
CA ALA A 159 7.97 10.11 -3.99
C ALA A 159 8.85 10.12 -5.24
N ASP A 160 10.17 9.99 -5.07
CA ASP A 160 11.12 9.93 -6.17
C ASP A 160 10.93 8.68 -7.03
N ALA A 161 10.68 7.51 -6.42
CA ALA A 161 10.47 6.26 -7.14
C ALA A 161 9.22 6.31 -8.02
N PHE A 162 8.08 6.66 -7.43
CA PHE A 162 6.83 6.78 -8.19
C PHE A 162 6.90 7.90 -9.22
N GLY A 163 7.49 9.05 -8.88
CA GLY A 163 7.67 10.14 -9.84
C GLY A 163 8.55 9.77 -11.04
N ARG A 164 9.55 8.88 -10.87
CA ARG A 164 10.31 8.33 -12.00
C ARG A 164 9.46 7.42 -12.87
N ILE A 165 8.72 6.49 -12.26
CA ILE A 165 7.84 5.55 -12.98
C ILE A 165 6.78 6.33 -13.79
N GLU A 166 6.13 7.31 -13.17
CA GLU A 166 5.14 8.18 -13.82
C GLU A 166 5.72 8.90 -15.04
N ARG A 167 6.93 9.48 -14.91
CA ARG A 167 7.59 10.18 -16.02
C ARG A 167 8.05 9.25 -17.13
N GLU A 168 8.56 8.07 -16.79
CA GLU A 168 9.04 7.08 -17.76
C GLU A 168 7.90 6.53 -18.62
N HIS A 169 6.70 6.43 -18.05
CA HIS A 169 5.51 5.86 -18.71
C HIS A 169 4.42 6.88 -19.00
N ALA A 170 4.73 8.17 -19.03
CA ALA A 170 3.74 9.24 -19.25
C ALA A 170 3.00 9.05 -20.58
N GLY A 171 1.68 8.88 -20.52
CA GLY A 171 0.81 8.57 -21.66
C GLY A 171 1.05 7.18 -22.28
N GLY A 172 1.79 6.31 -21.58
CA GLY A 172 2.26 5.01 -22.06
C GLY A 172 1.38 3.81 -21.67
N GLY A 173 0.21 4.03 -21.06
CA GLY A 173 -0.73 2.97 -20.69
C GLY A 173 -0.58 2.44 -19.26
N ASP A 174 -0.91 1.17 -19.05
CA ASP A 174 -0.98 0.56 -17.72
C ASP A 174 0.40 0.09 -17.24
N VAL A 175 0.75 0.36 -15.98
CA VAL A 175 2.01 -0.08 -15.36
C VAL A 175 1.70 -0.84 -14.07
N LEU A 176 2.23 -2.05 -13.95
CA LEU A 176 2.12 -2.85 -12.72
C LEU A 176 3.21 -2.43 -11.72
N VAL A 177 2.84 -2.15 -10.48
CA VAL A 177 3.78 -1.83 -9.39
C VAL A 177 3.47 -2.69 -8.17
N VAL A 178 4.39 -3.58 -7.80
CA VAL A 178 4.24 -4.48 -6.65
C VAL A 178 5.10 -4.01 -5.49
N SER A 179 4.47 -3.68 -4.36
CA SER A 179 5.16 -3.15 -3.19
C SER A 179 4.46 -3.60 -1.89
N HIS A 180 4.47 -2.75 -0.88
CA HIS A 180 4.12 -3.08 0.50
C HIS A 180 3.02 -2.17 1.02
N GLY A 181 2.43 -2.52 2.15
CA GLY A 181 1.25 -1.84 2.68
C GLY A 181 1.50 -0.35 2.91
N ILE A 182 2.54 0.00 3.68
CA ILE A 182 2.77 1.40 4.07
C ILE A 182 3.34 2.20 2.90
N THR A 183 4.16 1.58 2.05
CA THR A 183 4.69 2.22 0.84
C THR A 183 3.61 2.58 -0.16
N LEU A 184 2.67 1.67 -0.44
CA LEU A 184 1.55 1.96 -1.33
C LEU A 184 0.60 2.98 -0.72
N LEU A 185 0.30 2.90 0.58
CA LEU A 185 -0.50 3.91 1.27
C LEU A 185 0.15 5.30 1.24
N ALA A 186 1.47 5.38 1.41
CA ALA A 186 2.19 6.65 1.33
C ALA A 186 2.06 7.29 -0.05
N TYR A 187 2.24 6.51 -1.13
CA TYR A 187 2.03 7.04 -2.48
C TYR A 187 0.57 7.40 -2.75
N LEU A 188 -0.39 6.57 -2.32
CA LEU A 188 -1.82 6.86 -2.46
C LEU A 188 -2.22 8.16 -1.75
N ALA A 189 -1.70 8.41 -0.55
CA ALA A 189 -1.91 9.67 0.18
C ALA A 189 -1.25 10.88 -0.51
N MET A 190 -0.15 10.70 -1.24
CA MET A 190 0.45 11.74 -2.09
C MET A 190 -0.36 11.99 -3.37
N ALA A 191 -1.08 10.99 -3.85
CA ALA A 191 -1.90 11.06 -5.07
C ALA A 191 -3.28 11.68 -4.82
N GLY A 192 -3.82 11.59 -3.59
CA GLY A 192 -5.08 12.19 -3.21
C GLY A 192 -5.55 11.80 -1.82
N THR A 193 -6.77 12.22 -1.47
CA THR A 193 -7.41 11.80 -0.21
C THR A 193 -7.81 10.34 -0.31
N VAL A 194 -7.33 9.53 0.63
CA VAL A 194 -7.66 8.10 0.71
C VAL A 194 -8.03 7.70 2.14
N PRO A 195 -8.79 6.59 2.33
CA PRO A 195 -9.03 6.04 3.66
C PRO A 195 -7.71 5.70 4.36
N MET A 196 -7.65 6.00 5.66
CA MET A 196 -6.50 5.65 6.52
C MET A 196 -6.65 4.21 7.03
N GLU A 197 -6.75 3.26 6.10
CA GLU A 197 -6.99 1.86 6.37
C GLU A 197 -5.85 0.98 5.80
N PRO A 198 -5.50 -0.14 6.43
CA PRO A 198 -4.50 -1.04 5.89
C PRO A 198 -4.98 -1.70 4.60
N LEU A 199 -4.12 -1.76 3.58
CA LEU A 199 -4.39 -2.48 2.33
C LEU A 199 -4.34 -3.99 2.56
N ALA A 200 -5.28 -4.77 2.05
CA ALA A 200 -5.23 -6.24 2.13
C ALA A 200 -4.04 -6.84 1.37
N ASN A 201 -3.56 -8.03 1.80
CA ASN A 201 -2.53 -8.72 1.03
C ASN A 201 -3.08 -9.09 -0.37
N ALA A 202 -2.25 -8.95 -1.41
CA ALA A 202 -2.67 -9.12 -2.81
C ALA A 202 -3.79 -8.17 -3.29
N SER A 203 -4.13 -7.12 -2.52
CA SER A 203 -5.10 -6.12 -2.95
C SER A 203 -4.53 -5.23 -4.05
N VAL A 204 -5.42 -4.68 -4.88
CA VAL A 204 -5.11 -3.77 -5.97
C VAL A 204 -5.67 -2.38 -5.68
N SER A 205 -4.84 -1.35 -5.85
CA SER A 205 -5.28 0.04 -5.97
C SER A 205 -4.88 0.55 -7.35
N THR A 206 -5.59 1.56 -7.87
CA THR A 206 -5.23 2.19 -9.14
C THR A 206 -5.14 3.70 -9.01
N VAL A 207 -4.11 4.26 -9.63
CA VAL A 207 -3.92 5.71 -9.74
C VAL A 207 -3.80 6.04 -11.22
N ARG A 208 -4.68 6.91 -11.71
CA ARG A 208 -4.59 7.48 -13.06
C ARG A 208 -3.79 8.78 -13.00
N ILE A 209 -2.88 8.93 -13.93
CA ILE A 209 -2.06 10.11 -14.14
C ILE A 209 -2.47 10.75 -15.46
N ASP A 210 -2.93 11.99 -15.37
CA ASP A 210 -3.36 12.81 -16.51
C ASP A 210 -2.16 13.45 -17.23
N PRO A 211 -2.33 13.89 -18.50
CA PRO A 211 -1.24 14.48 -19.27
C PRO A 211 -0.59 15.72 -18.64
N ASP A 212 -1.32 16.41 -17.75
CA ASP A 212 -0.83 17.56 -16.99
C ASP A 212 -0.11 17.17 -15.68
N GLY A 213 0.00 15.87 -15.39
CA GLY A 213 0.57 15.31 -14.17
C GLY A 213 -0.42 15.21 -13.01
N GLY A 214 -1.69 15.54 -13.21
CA GLY A 214 -2.74 15.34 -12.21
C GLY A 214 -2.88 13.87 -11.85
N ARG A 215 -3.05 13.56 -10.56
CA ARG A 215 -3.23 12.19 -10.05
C ARG A 215 -4.66 12.02 -9.55
N THR A 216 -5.27 10.89 -9.87
CA THR A 216 -6.60 10.51 -9.34
C THR A 216 -6.56 9.05 -8.91
N VAL A 217 -6.90 8.79 -7.65
CA VAL A 217 -7.11 7.42 -7.15
C VAL A 217 -8.49 6.93 -7.63
N HIS A 218 -8.54 5.85 -8.40
CA HIS A 218 -9.79 5.27 -8.92
C HIS A 218 -10.24 4.06 -8.11
N VAL A 219 -9.28 3.22 -7.71
CA VAL A 219 -9.52 2.05 -6.88
C VAL A 219 -8.60 2.12 -5.67
N PHE A 220 -9.16 1.83 -4.50
CA PHE A 220 -8.40 1.74 -3.26
C PHE A 220 -8.62 0.37 -2.62
N GLY A 221 -7.55 -0.43 -2.55
CA GLY A 221 -7.51 -1.65 -1.75
C GLY A 221 -8.49 -2.74 -2.17
N TYR A 222 -8.85 -2.84 -3.45
CA TYR A 222 -9.70 -3.91 -3.95
C TYR A 222 -9.06 -5.28 -3.67
N ASP A 223 -9.73 -6.10 -2.87
CA ASP A 223 -9.26 -7.41 -2.40
C ASP A 223 -10.03 -8.55 -3.10
N PRO A 224 -9.62 -8.97 -4.31
CA PRO A 224 -10.33 -10.00 -5.06
C PRO A 224 -10.27 -11.38 -4.40
N ALA A 225 -9.27 -11.61 -3.55
CA ALA A 225 -9.03 -12.89 -2.91
C ALA A 225 -9.64 -12.99 -1.51
N GLY A 226 -10.21 -11.90 -0.97
CA GLY A 226 -10.73 -11.84 0.38
C GLY A 226 -9.66 -12.18 1.43
N GLN A 227 -8.40 -11.83 1.18
CA GLN A 227 -7.28 -12.07 2.10
C GLN A 227 -7.40 -11.20 3.35
N GLY A 228 -8.15 -10.11 3.28
CA GLY A 228 -8.28 -9.12 4.34
C GLY A 228 -6.98 -8.37 4.59
N ALA A 229 -7.12 -7.24 5.28
CA ALA A 229 -6.00 -6.56 5.89
C ALA A 229 -5.38 -7.45 6.97
N VAL A 230 -4.23 -8.06 6.68
CA VAL A 230 -3.36 -8.61 7.71
C VAL A 230 -2.40 -7.50 8.14
N GLY A 231 -2.52 -7.13 9.41
CA GLY A 231 -1.95 -5.93 10.02
C GLY A 231 -3.04 -5.12 10.72
N MET A 232 -2.71 -4.63 11.91
CA MET A 232 -3.55 -3.90 12.87
C MET A 232 -4.92 -3.37 12.39
N PRO A 233 -6.04 -3.96 12.86
CA PRO A 233 -7.31 -3.25 12.85
C PRO A 233 -7.20 -1.97 13.68
N VAL A 234 -7.79 -0.89 13.16
CA VAL A 234 -8.25 0.24 13.98
C VAL A 234 -9.37 -0.33 14.86
N PRO A 235 -9.36 -0.14 16.20
CA PRO A 235 -10.48 -0.60 17.00
C PRO A 235 -11.75 0.06 16.48
N ASP A 236 -12.82 -0.72 16.27
CA ASP A 236 -14.16 -0.17 16.12
C ASP A 236 -14.36 0.85 17.25
N THR A 237 -14.64 2.10 16.90
CA THR A 237 -15.07 3.12 17.85
C THR A 237 -16.49 2.82 18.31
N GLU A 238 -16.66 1.72 19.03
CA GLU A 238 -17.83 1.42 19.85
C GLU A 238 -17.36 0.91 21.21
N GLN A 239 -16.68 1.78 21.96
CA GLN A 239 -16.80 1.73 23.42
C GLN A 239 -17.32 3.08 23.89
N PRO A 240 -18.51 3.14 24.51
CA PRO A 240 -18.98 4.38 25.09
C PRO A 240 -17.99 4.77 26.19
N VAL A 241 -17.44 5.97 26.09
CA VAL A 241 -16.65 6.62 27.12
C VAL A 241 -17.46 6.57 28.42
N ARG A 242 -17.07 5.71 29.36
CA ARG A 242 -17.60 5.81 30.72
C ARG A 242 -17.08 7.10 31.30
N SER A 243 -17.98 8.04 31.55
CA SER A 243 -17.70 9.26 32.30
C SER A 243 -16.99 8.92 33.61
N PRO A 244 -15.96 9.67 34.03
CA PRO A 244 -15.32 9.43 35.30
C PRO A 244 -16.33 9.66 36.43
N GLU A 245 -16.51 8.66 37.28
CA GLU A 245 -17.27 8.79 38.52
C GLU A 245 -16.63 9.90 39.37
N ARG A 246 -17.46 10.85 39.82
CA ARG A 246 -17.02 11.86 40.78
C ARG A 246 -16.67 11.16 42.10
N PRO A 247 -15.58 11.54 42.77
CA PRO A 247 -15.32 11.03 44.11
C PRO A 247 -16.42 11.53 45.05
N GLU A 248 -17.05 10.59 45.76
CA GLU A 248 -17.95 10.91 46.86
C GLU A 248 -17.16 11.57 48.00
N VAL A 249 -17.68 12.69 48.50
CA VAL A 249 -17.34 13.32 49.79
C VAL A 249 -18.60 13.29 50.64
#